data_AF-A0A9X2SYV3-F1
#
_entry.id   AF-A0A9X2SYV3-F1
#
_cell.length_a   1.000
_cell.length_b   1.000
_cell.length_c   1.000
_cell.angle_alpha   90.00
_cell.angle_beta   90.00
_cell.angle_gamma   90.00
#
_symmetry.space_group_name_H-M   'P 1'
#
loop_
_entity.id
_entity.type
_entity.pdbx_description
1 polymer ?
#
loop_
_entity_poly.entity_id
_entity_poly.type
_entity_poly.pdbx_seq_one_letter_code
_entity_poly.pdbx_strand_id
1 'polypeptide(L)' 'MKIWFKDNKTKHPHMNIRVSDFMIHLHTVWMFTMFEEILMHKITVDGMQQVVEEYIKFEINGWKHILEI' A
#
# COMPACT_ATOMS: atom_id res chain seq x y z
N MET A 1 3.91 -9.28 -5.65
CA MET A 1 2.64 -8.58 -5.97
C MET A 1 1.80 -9.28 -7.05
N LYS A 2 2.28 -9.45 -8.29
CA LYS A 2 1.45 -10.03 -9.39
C LYS A 2 0.93 -11.45 -9.15
N ILE A 3 1.78 -12.31 -8.57
CA ILE A 3 1.38 -13.68 -8.20
C ILE A 3 0.22 -13.63 -7.18
N TRP A 4 0.32 -12.76 -6.17
CA TRP A 4 -0.74 -12.54 -5.18
C TRP A 4 -2.07 -12.11 -5.83
N PHE A 5 -2.04 -11.18 -6.80
CA PHE A 5 -3.27 -10.79 -7.52
C PHE A 5 -3.87 -11.97 -8.28
N LYS A 6 -3.05 -12.76 -8.97
CA LYS A 6 -3.51 -13.95 -9.71
C LYS A 6 -4.13 -15.00 -8.80
N ASP A 7 -3.50 -15.28 -7.67
CA ASP A 7 -3.99 -16.26 -6.69
C ASP A 7 -5.31 -15.80 -6.07
N ASN A 8 -5.43 -14.51 -5.74
CA ASN A 8 -6.65 -13.96 -5.17
C ASN A 8 -7.79 -13.84 -6.19
N LYS A 9 -7.52 -13.64 -7.48
CA LYS A 9 -8.56 -13.69 -8.51
C LYS A 9 -9.21 -15.07 -8.61
N THR A 10 -8.43 -16.12 -8.38
CA THR A 10 -8.94 -17.51 -8.34
C THR A 10 -9.92 -17.70 -7.18
N LYS A 11 -9.64 -17.09 -6.02
CA LYS A 11 -10.49 -17.18 -4.82
C LYS A 11 -11.66 -16.18 -4.82
N HIS A 12 -11.48 -15.01 -5.42
CA HIS A 12 -12.42 -13.90 -5.47
C HIS A 12 -12.57 -13.42 -6.94
N PRO A 13 -13.45 -14.07 -7.73
CA PRO A 13 -13.58 -13.79 -9.16
C PRO A 13 -14.04 -12.37 -9.49
N HIS A 14 -14.71 -11.69 -8.57
CA HIS A 14 -15.19 -10.31 -8.72
C HIS A 14 -14.10 -9.26 -8.49
N MET A 15 -13.01 -9.58 -7.78
CA MET A 15 -11.97 -8.62 -7.45
C MET A 15 -11.27 -8.10 -8.71
N ASN A 16 -11.13 -6.78 -8.84
CA ASN A 16 -10.34 -6.17 -9.90
C ASN A 16 -8.85 -6.43 -9.65
N ILE A 17 -8.17 -7.06 -10.61
CA ILE A 17 -6.72 -7.32 -10.56
C ILE A 17 -5.94 -6.55 -11.62
N ARG A 18 -6.63 -5.67 -12.37
CA ARG A 18 -6.00 -4.83 -13.40
C ARG A 18 -5.38 -3.61 -12.74
N VAL A 19 -4.34 -3.84 -11.96
CA VAL A 19 -3.46 -2.80 -11.42
C VAL A 19 -2.29 -2.64 -12.37
N SER A 20 -1.96 -1.40 -12.76
CA SER A 20 -0.82 -1.16 -13.65
C SER A 20 0.51 -1.44 -12.94
N ASP A 21 1.50 -1.88 -13.71
CA ASP A 21 2.86 -2.10 -13.20
C ASP A 21 3.46 -0.82 -12.62
N PHE A 22 3.10 0.31 -13.22
CA PHE A 22 3.48 1.63 -12.73
C PHE A 22 2.92 1.91 -11.33
N MET A 23 1.65 1.60 -11.06
CA MET A 23 1.06 1.80 -9.74
C MET A 23 1.69 0.89 -8.68
N ILE A 24 2.00 -0.36 -9.04
CA ILE A 24 2.70 -1.29 -8.13
C ILE A 24 4.10 -0.77 -7.79
N HIS A 25 4.82 -0.25 -8.80
CA HIS A 25 6.13 0.37 -8.59
C HIS A 25 6.02 1.63 -7.74
N LEU A 26 5.08 2.52 -8.05
CA LEU A 26 4.86 3.78 -7.33
C LEU A 26 4.53 3.54 -5.85
N HIS A 27 3.65 2.59 -5.54
CA HIS A 27 3.35 2.20 -4.16
C HIS A 27 4.61 1.70 -3.41
N THR A 28 5.47 0.94 -4.10
CA THR A 28 6.73 0.48 -3.51
C THR A 28 7.64 1.67 -3.18
N VAL A 29 7.75 2.63 -4.10
CA VAL A 29 8.51 3.87 -3.88
C VAL A 29 7.95 4.66 -2.69
N TRP A 30 6.63 4.82 -2.61
CA TRP A 30 6.00 5.54 -1.49
C TRP A 30 6.28 4.91 -0.12
N MET A 31 6.30 3.57 -0.01
CA MET A 31 6.72 2.92 1.23
C MET A 31 8.15 3.29 1.62
N PHE A 32 9.08 3.28 0.65
CA PHE A 32 10.48 3.64 0.92
C PHE A 32 10.64 5.12 1.27
N THR A 33 9.95 6.01 0.56
CA THR A 33 9.95 7.45 0.87
C THR A 33 9.41 7.70 2.27
N MET A 34 8.32 7.04 2.67
CA MET A 34 7.77 7.16 4.03
C MET A 34 8.80 6.73 5.09
N PHE A 35 9.51 5.61 4.87
CA PHE A 35 10.59 5.20 5.78
C PHE A 35 11.76 6.19 5.80
N GLU A 36 12.15 6.72 4.64
CA GLU A 36 13.21 7.72 4.53
C GLU A 36 12.85 8.99 5.32
N GLU A 37 11.62 9.48 5.17
CA GLU A 37 11.09 10.63 5.91
C GLU A 37 11.10 10.41 7.43
N ILE A 38 10.72 9.20 7.89
CA ILE A 38 10.77 8.83 9.31
C ILE A 38 12.21 8.87 9.84
N LEU A 39 13.14 8.31 9.08
CA LEU A 39 14.55 8.24 9.50
C LEU A 39 15.22 9.62 9.49
N MET A 40 14.95 10.45 8.48
CA MET A 40 15.55 11.79 8.36
C MET A 40 15.04 12.74 9.43
N HIS A 41 13.74 12.73 9.71
CA HIS A 41 13.12 13.70 10.62
C HIS A 41 13.24 13.32 12.11
N LYS A 42 13.86 12.17 12.43
CA LYS A 42 14.06 11.68 13.81
C LYS A 42 12.79 11.79 14.66
N ILE A 43 11.66 11.39 14.08
CA ILE A 43 10.37 11.50 14.75
C ILE A 43 10.36 10.67 16.04
N THR A 44 9.58 11.11 17.03
CA THR A 44 9.37 10.32 18.25
C THR A 44 8.67 9.01 17.91
N VAL A 45 8.79 8.02 18.81
CA VAL A 45 8.13 6.71 18.63
C VAL A 45 6.62 6.86 18.45
N ASP A 46 5.98 7.74 19.23
CA ASP A 46 4.54 8.02 19.13
C ASP A 46 4.18 8.66 17.78
N GLY A 47 5.01 9.59 17.29
CA GLY A 47 4.81 10.22 15.98
C GLY A 47 4.99 9.24 14.83
N MET A 48 5.97 8.34 14.93
CA MET A 48 6.16 7.26 13.96
C MET A 48 4.95 6.32 13.93
N GLN A 49 4.42 5.94 15.10
CA GLN A 49 3.23 5.10 15.18
C GLN A 49 2.03 5.75 14.48
N GLN A 50 1.81 7.05 14.71
CA GLN A 50 0.73 7.79 14.05
C GLN A 50 0.91 7.82 12.53
N VAL A 51 2.11 8.16 12.03
CA VAL A 51 2.39 8.21 10.58
C VAL A 51 2.16 6.85 9.91
N VAL A 52 2.64 5.77 10.54
CA VAL A 52 2.44 4.41 10.01
C VAL A 52 0.97 4.03 10.02
N GLU A 53 0.22 4.36 11.07
CA GLU A 53 -1.22 4.09 11.15
C GLU A 53 -2.00 4.84 10.06
N GLU A 54 -1.71 6.13 9.87
CA GLU A 54 -2.32 6.95 8.83
C GLU A 54 -2.00 6.41 7.43
N TYR A 55 -0.74 6.05 7.18
CA TYR A 55 -0.31 5.46 5.92
C TYR A 55 -1.04 4.14 5.63
N ILE A 56 -1.10 3.22 6.61
CA ILE A 56 -1.78 1.94 6.44
C ILE A 56 -3.28 2.15 6.15
N LYS A 57 -3.95 3.07 6.87
CA LYS A 57 -5.36 3.39 6.62
C LYS A 57 -5.56 3.97 5.22
N PHE A 58 -4.69 4.87 4.79
CA PHE A 58 -4.75 5.45 3.45
C PHE A 58 -4.61 4.36 2.37
N GLU A 59 -3.58 3.53 2.48
CA GLU A 59 -3.32 2.43 1.54
C GLU A 59 -4.47 1.42 1.51
N ILE A 60 -4.98 0.96 2.66
CA ILE A 60 -6.10 0.02 2.70
C ILE A 60 -7.32 0.58 1.97
N ASN A 61 -7.68 1.84 2.21
CA ASN A 61 -8.83 2.45 1.54
C ASN A 61 -8.59 2.63 0.04
N GLY A 62 -7.38 3.04 -0.37
CA GLY A 62 -6.99 3.14 -1.77
C GLY A 62 -7.08 1.80 -2.49
N TRP A 63 -6.49 0.75 -1.91
CA TRP A 63 -6.52 -0.60 -2.48
C TRP A 63 -7.93 -1.19 -2.52
N LYS A 64 -8.76 -0.97 -1.48
CA LYS A 64 -10.17 -1.41 -1.53
C LYS A 64 -10.91 -0.85 -2.73
N HIS A 65 -10.72 0.44 -3.00
CA HIS A 65 -11.36 1.09 -4.15
C HIS A 65 -10.81 0.57 -5.49
N ILE A 66 -9.49 0.41 -5.62
CA ILE A 66 -8.86 -0.09 -6.85
C ILE A 66 -9.24 -1.54 -7.14
N LEU A 67 -9.29 -2.37 -6.10
CA LEU A 67 -9.59 -3.80 -6.19
C LEU A 67 -11.09 -4.10 -6.24
N GLU A 68 -11.95 -3.08 -6.03
CA GLU A 68 -13.41 -3.20 -6.01
C GLU A 68 -13.91 -4.23 -4.98
N ILE A 69 -13.38 -4.14 -3.75
CA ILE A 69 -13.70 -5.04 -2.62
C ILE A 69 -14.33 -4.32 -1.42
#